data_AF-A0A9E1VTT1-F1
#
_entry.id   AF-A0A9E1VTT1-F1
#
_cell.length_a   1.000
_cell.length_b   1.000
_cell.length_c   1.000
_cell.angle_alpha   90.00
_cell.angle_beta   90.00
_cell.angle_gamma   90.00
#
_symmetry.space_group_name_H-M   'P 1'
#
loop_
_entity.id
_entity.type
_entity.pdbx_description
1 polymer ?
#
loop_
_entity_poly.entity_id
_entity_poly.type
_entity_poly.pdbx_seq_one_letter_code
_entity_poly.pdbx_strand_id
1 'polypeptide(L)'
;MKEDSELVIGGIGFPEFSARGCVQKLIPLETGRYFRTINGKLRYAGQQERKYRTVITCQDKTVPDFHSVKSDQEFQVQCISRLWQRVPREAERDGDSIVCSLKRDPVPGSPLVHQGGKIIIPINVSEKNVSIPIISGNVFITYRPLLRMHLINFETTYHEWDLTWGWKMLLDEV
;
A
#
# COMPACT_ATOMS: atom_id res chain seq x y z
N MET A 1 22.77 -5.59 -2.34
CA MET A 1 22.42 -4.16 -2.13
C MET A 1 21.33 -4.15 -1.09
N LYS A 2 21.54 -3.60 0.11
CA LYS A 2 20.43 -3.38 1.05
C LYS A 2 19.59 -2.27 0.42
N GLU A 3 18.32 -2.56 0.12
CA GLU A 3 17.40 -1.49 -0.26
C GLU A 3 17.28 -0.54 0.93
N ASP A 4 17.71 0.70 0.72
CA ASP A 4 17.73 1.79 1.70
C ASP A 4 16.32 2.21 2.15
N SER A 5 15.30 1.72 1.44
CA SER A 5 13.88 1.85 1.73
C SER A 5 13.14 0.67 1.13
N GLU A 6 12.05 0.28 1.77
CA GLU A 6 11.17 -0.79 1.32
C GLU A 6 10.39 -0.43 0.04
N LEU A 7 10.42 0.83 -0.42
CA LEU A 7 9.68 1.32 -1.58
C LEU A 7 10.26 0.81 -2.90
N VAL A 8 9.42 0.22 -3.73
CA VAL A 8 9.76 -0.11 -5.12
C VAL A 8 8.67 0.46 -6.03
N ILE A 9 9.06 1.26 -7.02
CA ILE A 9 8.18 1.77 -8.06
C ILE A 9 8.65 1.22 -9.39
N GLY A 10 7.81 0.41 -10.04
CA GLY A 10 8.11 -0.15 -11.36
C GLY A 10 8.25 0.96 -12.40
N GLY A 11 9.37 0.94 -13.15
CA GLY A 11 9.65 1.92 -14.20
C GLY A 11 10.46 3.15 -13.77
N ILE A 12 10.79 3.29 -12.49
CA ILE A 12 11.65 4.37 -11.98
C ILE A 12 12.95 3.77 -11.41
N GLY A 13 14.09 4.31 -11.83
CA GLY A 13 15.39 3.95 -11.27
C GLY A 13 15.67 4.71 -9.98
N PHE A 14 16.01 4.00 -8.90
CA PHE A 14 16.46 4.61 -7.65
C PHE A 14 17.99 4.48 -7.53
N PRO A 15 18.77 5.55 -7.80
CA PRO A 15 20.21 5.55 -7.54
C PRO A 15 20.49 5.54 -6.03
N GLU A 16 21.73 5.29 -5.64
CA GLU A 16 22.13 5.33 -4.23
C GLU A 16 21.79 6.68 -3.59
N PHE A 17 21.34 6.63 -2.32
CA PHE A 17 20.96 7.81 -1.54
C PHE A 17 19.86 8.67 -2.18
N SER A 18 18.87 8.04 -2.82
CA SER A 18 17.69 8.70 -3.41
C SER A 18 16.38 8.44 -2.67
N ALA A 19 16.33 7.43 -1.80
CA ALA A 19 15.09 6.90 -1.23
C ALA A 19 15.16 6.62 0.28
N ARG A 20 16.20 7.04 1.00
CA ARG A 20 16.30 6.75 2.44
C ARG A 20 15.24 7.51 3.21
N GLY A 21 14.57 6.81 4.13
CA GLY A 21 13.57 7.43 5.00
C GLY A 21 12.31 7.90 4.27
N CYS A 22 12.02 7.35 3.09
CA CYS A 22 10.76 7.61 2.39
C CYS A 22 9.55 7.42 3.32
N VAL A 23 8.68 8.42 3.33
CA VAL A 23 7.39 8.36 4.01
C VAL A 23 6.31 8.23 2.96
N GLN A 24 5.41 7.27 3.16
CA GLN A 24 4.24 7.08 2.31
C GLN A 24 2.97 7.24 3.14
N LYS A 25 2.01 7.99 2.60
CA LYS A 25 0.66 8.09 3.14
C LYS A 25 -0.36 7.57 2.13
N LEU A 26 -1.19 6.61 2.55
CA LEU A 26 -2.34 6.12 1.79
C LEU A 26 -3.60 6.85 2.26
N ILE A 27 -4.30 7.50 1.32
CA ILE A 27 -5.51 8.28 1.56
C ILE A 27 -6.63 7.62 0.74
N PRO A 28 -7.74 7.17 1.34
CA PRO A 28 -8.86 6.63 0.59
C PRO A 28 -9.48 7.73 -0.29
N LEU A 29 -9.67 7.44 -1.58
CA LEU A 29 -10.39 8.32 -2.48
C LEU A 29 -11.89 8.25 -2.20
N GLU A 30 -12.55 9.41 -2.21
CA GLU A 30 -14.00 9.50 -2.04
C GLU A 30 -14.69 9.10 -3.35
N THR A 31 -15.26 7.89 -3.36
CA THR A 31 -15.97 7.33 -4.52
C THR A 31 -17.49 7.54 -4.46
N GLY A 32 -17.96 8.38 -3.53
CA GLY A 32 -19.38 8.52 -3.26
C GLY A 32 -19.76 9.68 -2.38
N ARG A 33 -21.07 9.85 -2.21
CA ARG A 33 -21.66 10.92 -1.39
C ARG A 33 -22.75 10.38 -0.49
N TYR A 34 -22.93 11.05 0.64
CA TYR A 34 -24.06 10.80 1.51
C TYR A 34 -25.26 11.62 1.05
N PHE A 35 -26.44 11.01 1.04
CA PHE A 35 -27.71 11.69 0.80
C PHE A 35 -28.73 11.32 1.87
N ARG A 36 -29.54 12.32 2.24
CA ARG A 36 -30.60 12.15 3.22
C ARG A 36 -31.84 11.60 2.53
N THR A 37 -32.45 10.58 3.13
CA THR A 37 -33.77 10.07 2.70
C THR A 37 -34.88 10.87 3.37
N ILE A 38 -36.08 10.87 2.78
CA ILE A 38 -37.28 11.50 3.35
C ILE A 38 -37.59 10.98 4.77
N ASN A 39 -37.19 9.75 5.09
CA ASN A 39 -37.36 9.12 6.40
C ASN A 39 -36.24 9.51 7.40
N GLY A 40 -35.43 10.53 7.10
CA GLY A 40 -34.37 11.01 7.97
C GLY A 40 -33.12 10.13 8.03
N LYS A 41 -33.04 9.02 7.29
CA LYS A 41 -31.86 8.15 7.25
C LYS A 41 -30.82 8.69 6.26
N LEU A 42 -29.55 8.66 6.63
CA LEU A 42 -28.43 8.98 5.75
C LEU A 42 -27.99 7.72 5.00
N ARG A 43 -27.89 7.79 3.67
CA ARG A 43 -27.42 6.69 2.83
C ARG A 43 -26.17 7.11 2.05
N TYR A 44 -25.17 6.24 2.01
CA TYR A 44 -23.99 6.42 1.15
C TYR A 44 -24.26 5.82 -0.22
N ALA A 45 -24.15 6.63 -1.28
CA ALA A 45 -24.07 6.14 -2.65
C ALA A 45 -22.62 6.25 -3.12
N GLY A 46 -21.93 5.12 -3.20
CA GLY A 46 -20.57 5.01 -3.71
C GLY A 46 -20.14 3.54 -3.81
N GLN A 47 -18.96 3.31 -4.35
CA GLN A 47 -18.40 1.96 -4.42
C GLN A 47 -17.97 1.46 -3.03
N GLN A 48 -18.14 0.16 -2.78
CA GLN A 48 -17.71 -0.48 -1.54
C GLN A 48 -16.18 -0.60 -1.45
N GLU A 49 -15.53 -0.85 -2.59
CA GLU A 49 -14.08 -0.81 -2.68
C GLU A 49 -13.60 0.62 -2.87
N ARG A 50 -12.66 1.04 -2.03
CA ARG A 50 -12.06 2.36 -2.08
C ARG A 50 -10.72 2.26 -2.79
N LYS A 51 -10.57 3.06 -3.84
CA LYS A 51 -9.26 3.35 -4.43
C LYS A 51 -8.46 4.22 -3.48
N TYR A 52 -7.14 4.17 -3.56
CA TYR A 52 -6.25 4.96 -2.72
C TYR A 52 -5.46 5.98 -3.54
N ARG A 53 -5.32 7.17 -2.96
CA ARG A 53 -4.28 8.14 -3.31
C ARG A 53 -3.07 7.89 -2.44
N THR A 54 -1.92 7.79 -3.07
CA THR A 54 -0.63 7.72 -2.39
C THR A 54 0.09 9.05 -2.49
N VAL A 55 0.55 9.54 -1.35
CA VAL A 55 1.56 10.61 -1.29
C VAL A 55 2.87 9.97 -0.81
N ILE A 56 3.91 10.01 -1.63
CA ILE A 56 5.26 9.56 -1.26
C ILE A 56 6.13 10.81 -1.14
N THR A 57 6.85 10.94 -0.04
CA THR A 57 7.80 12.04 0.20
C THR A 57 9.11 11.47 0.68
N CYS A 58 10.21 12.00 0.16
CA CYS A 58 11.56 11.66 0.58
C CYS A 58 12.45 12.89 0.55
N GLN A 59 13.46 12.91 1.42
CA GLN A 59 14.52 13.89 1.40
C GLN A 59 15.85 13.16 1.54
N ASP A 60 16.68 13.21 0.51
CA ASP A 60 17.96 12.51 0.47
C ASP A 60 19.02 13.28 -0.34
N LYS A 61 20.15 12.64 -0.66
CA LYS A 61 21.28 13.29 -1.38
C LYS A 61 21.07 13.39 -2.88
N THR A 62 20.24 12.53 -3.46
CA THR A 62 19.99 12.48 -4.90
C THR A 62 18.50 12.34 -5.18
N VAL A 63 18.12 12.58 -6.44
CA VAL A 63 16.75 12.34 -6.93
C VAL A 63 16.69 11.03 -7.71
N PRO A 64 15.57 10.30 -7.66
CA PRO A 64 15.31 9.19 -8.58
C PRO A 64 15.38 9.60 -10.06
N ASP A 65 15.53 8.62 -10.95
CA ASP A 65 15.49 8.84 -12.39
C ASP A 65 14.05 9.14 -12.85
N PHE A 66 13.73 10.43 -12.88
CA PHE A 66 12.44 10.93 -13.34
C PHE A 66 12.42 11.29 -14.83
N HIS A 67 13.56 11.23 -15.53
CA HIS A 67 13.60 11.58 -16.96
C HIS A 67 12.80 10.56 -17.81
N SER A 68 12.68 9.33 -17.32
CA SER A 68 11.93 8.26 -17.96
C SER A 68 10.41 8.30 -17.68
N VAL A 69 9.96 9.14 -16.74
CA VAL A 69 8.57 9.19 -16.26
C VAL A 69 7.69 9.99 -17.21
N LYS A 70 6.62 9.37 -17.71
CA LYS A 70 5.58 10.03 -18.50
C LYS A 70 4.28 10.17 -17.71
N SER A 71 3.51 11.20 -18.01
CA SER A 71 2.24 11.50 -17.32
C SER A 71 1.12 10.50 -17.60
N ASP A 72 1.20 9.73 -18.69
CA ASP A 72 0.19 8.75 -19.09
C ASP A 72 0.54 7.31 -18.67
N GLN A 73 1.67 7.14 -17.96
CA GLN A 73 2.19 5.83 -17.63
C GLN A 73 1.57 5.28 -16.35
N GLU A 74 1.27 3.98 -16.37
CA GLU A 74 0.89 3.25 -15.17
C GLU A 74 2.14 2.77 -14.42
N PHE A 75 2.16 3.01 -13.11
CA PHE A 75 3.21 2.59 -12.21
C PHE A 75 2.72 1.46 -11.32
N GLN A 76 3.53 0.42 -11.18
CA GLN A 76 3.31 -0.60 -10.17
C GLN A 76 4.07 -0.20 -8.90
N VAL A 77 3.35 0.19 -7.86
CA VAL A 77 3.90 0.69 -6.61
C VAL A 77 3.82 -0.38 -5.54
N GLN A 78 4.97 -0.85 -5.08
CA GLN A 78 5.11 -1.64 -3.86
C GLN A 78 5.10 -0.69 -2.66
N CYS A 79 3.93 -0.51 -2.05
CA CYS A 79 3.74 0.49 -1.00
C CYS A 79 4.57 0.16 0.24
N ILE A 80 5.23 1.12 0.88
CA ILE A 80 5.80 1.04 2.24
C ILE A 80 4.69 0.90 3.29
N SER A 81 3.62 1.68 3.14
CA SER A 81 2.48 1.67 4.06
C SER A 81 1.79 0.32 4.07
N ARG A 82 1.50 -0.22 5.26
CA ARG A 82 0.77 -1.49 5.42
C ARG A 82 -0.73 -1.26 5.56
N LEU A 83 -1.52 -2.13 4.92
CA LEU A 83 -2.95 -2.23 5.12
C LEU A 83 -3.26 -3.30 6.17
N TRP A 84 -4.45 -3.19 6.76
CA TRP A 84 -4.97 -4.14 7.74
C TRP A 84 -6.24 -4.79 7.21
N GLN A 85 -6.30 -6.11 7.32
CA GLN A 85 -7.48 -6.89 6.96
C GLN A 85 -7.81 -7.85 8.09
N ARG A 86 -9.07 -7.86 8.50
CA ARG A 86 -9.56 -8.89 9.41
C ARG A 86 -9.77 -10.20 8.65
N VAL A 87 -9.33 -11.31 9.21
CA VAL A 87 -9.65 -12.65 8.68
C VAL A 87 -11.12 -12.94 8.95
N PRO A 88 -11.94 -13.27 7.92
CA PRO A 88 -13.33 -13.62 8.13
C PRO A 88 -13.42 -14.93 8.92
N ARG A 89 -14.43 -15.04 9.79
CA ARG A 89 -14.65 -16.26 10.59
C ARG A 89 -15.05 -17.48 9.74
N GLU A 90 -15.57 -17.20 8.56
CA GLU A 90 -16.06 -18.17 7.58
C GLU A 90 -15.02 -18.51 6.51
N ALA A 91 -13.74 -18.15 6.73
CA ALA A 91 -12.67 -18.47 5.80
C ALA A 91 -12.56 -19.99 5.57
N GLU A 92 -12.22 -20.36 4.33
CA GLU A 92 -12.09 -21.75 3.91
C GLU A 92 -10.99 -22.45 4.73
N ARG A 93 -11.29 -23.67 5.18
CA ARG A 93 -10.35 -24.50 5.94
C ARG A 93 -9.75 -25.53 5.00
N ASP A 94 -8.44 -25.51 4.90
CA ASP A 94 -7.66 -26.52 4.19
C ASP A 94 -6.79 -27.25 5.22
N GLY A 95 -7.28 -28.40 5.70
CA GLY A 95 -6.67 -29.18 6.78
C GLY A 95 -6.50 -28.37 8.07
N ASP A 96 -5.26 -28.23 8.53
CA ASP A 96 -4.87 -27.47 9.73
C ASP A 96 -4.65 -25.97 9.47
N SER A 97 -5.00 -25.48 8.28
CA SER A 97 -4.82 -24.10 7.86
C SER A 97 -6.12 -23.44 7.40
N ILE A 98 -6.14 -22.11 7.52
CA ILE A 98 -7.21 -21.23 7.05
C ILE A 98 -6.68 -20.45 5.86
N VAL A 99 -7.38 -20.51 4.74
CA VAL A 99 -7.05 -19.74 3.54
C VAL A 99 -7.86 -18.45 3.54
N CYS A 100 -7.17 -17.32 3.51
CA CYS A 100 -7.78 -16.00 3.44
C CYS A 100 -7.35 -15.29 2.17
N SER A 101 -8.31 -14.89 1.34
CA SER A 101 -8.06 -14.01 0.20
C SER A 101 -7.96 -12.56 0.67
N LEU A 102 -6.82 -11.91 0.41
CA LEU A 102 -6.60 -10.50 0.71
C LEU A 102 -7.43 -9.63 -0.23
N LYS A 103 -7.76 -8.39 0.16
CA LYS A 103 -8.49 -7.48 -0.74
C LYS A 103 -7.62 -6.97 -1.88
N ARG A 104 -6.31 -6.88 -1.65
CA ARG A 104 -5.31 -6.39 -2.60
C ARG A 104 -4.13 -7.34 -2.67
N ASP A 105 -3.47 -7.34 -3.81
CA ASP A 105 -2.29 -8.14 -4.02
C ASP A 105 -1.19 -7.68 -3.04
N PRO A 106 -0.61 -8.58 -2.24
CA PRO A 106 0.46 -8.23 -1.34
C PRO A 106 1.80 -8.18 -2.07
N VAL A 107 2.69 -7.33 -1.58
CA VAL A 107 4.12 -7.44 -1.91
C VAL A 107 4.63 -8.78 -1.35
N PRO A 108 5.36 -9.60 -2.13
CA PRO A 108 5.89 -10.88 -1.67
C PRO A 108 6.68 -10.74 -0.36
N GLY A 109 6.42 -11.64 0.60
CA GLY A 109 7.07 -11.62 1.92
C GLY A 109 6.58 -10.54 2.90
N SER A 110 5.66 -9.67 2.49
CA SER A 110 5.10 -8.63 3.37
C SER A 110 3.97 -9.06 4.32
N PRO A 111 3.14 -10.08 4.04
CA PRO A 111 2.02 -10.42 4.91
C PRO A 111 2.46 -10.95 6.29
N LEU A 112 1.89 -10.40 7.34
CA LEU A 112 2.10 -10.78 8.73
C LEU A 112 0.75 -10.96 9.41
N VAL A 113 0.62 -11.98 10.26
CA VAL A 113 -0.61 -12.29 10.97
C VAL A 113 -0.48 -11.82 12.42
N HIS A 114 -1.49 -11.11 12.91
CA HIS A 114 -1.58 -10.57 14.26
C HIS A 114 -2.72 -11.25 15.01
N GLN A 115 -2.38 -11.82 16.18
CA GLN A 115 -3.34 -12.38 17.12
C GLN A 115 -2.96 -11.95 18.54
N GLY A 116 -3.82 -11.18 19.20
CA GLY A 116 -3.64 -10.83 20.62
C GLY A 116 -2.26 -10.22 20.95
N GLY A 117 -1.67 -9.46 20.03
CA GLY A 117 -0.34 -8.86 20.18
C GLY A 117 0.84 -9.73 19.71
N LYS A 118 0.62 -11.00 19.38
CA LYS A 118 1.65 -11.86 18.78
C LYS A 118 1.65 -11.71 17.26
N ILE A 119 2.85 -11.73 16.68
CA ILE A 119 3.08 -11.74 15.22
C ILE A 119 3.40 -13.17 14.81
N ILE A 120 2.66 -13.68 13.84
CA ILE A 120 2.79 -15.03 13.27
C ILE A 120 3.06 -14.85 11.78
N ILE A 121 4.04 -15.59 11.27
CA ILE A 121 4.36 -15.59 9.84
C ILE A 121 3.39 -16.56 9.15
N PRO A 122 2.73 -16.16 8.05
CA PRO A 122 1.86 -17.06 7.30
C PRO A 122 2.64 -18.26 6.73
N ILE A 123 1.97 -19.40 6.61
CA ILE A 123 2.57 -20.66 6.15
C ILE A 123 2.85 -20.59 4.65
N ASN A 124 1.91 -20.03 3.90
CA ASN A 124 2.04 -19.86 2.46
C ASN A 124 1.37 -18.54 2.03
N VAL A 125 1.99 -17.87 1.07
CA VAL A 125 1.47 -16.65 0.43
C VAL A 125 1.56 -16.89 -1.07
N SER A 126 0.43 -17.14 -1.70
CA SER A 126 0.33 -17.31 -3.15
C SER A 126 -0.55 -16.20 -3.70
N GLU A 127 0.08 -15.24 -4.38
CA GLU A 127 -0.58 -14.05 -4.91
C GLU A 127 -1.44 -13.38 -3.84
N LYS A 128 -2.77 -13.44 -3.99
CA LYS A 128 -3.76 -12.82 -3.12
C LYS A 128 -4.17 -13.72 -1.94
N ASN A 129 -3.87 -15.01 -1.98
CA ASN A 129 -4.30 -15.98 -0.97
C ASN A 129 -3.20 -16.25 0.05
N VAL A 130 -3.56 -16.14 1.33
CA VAL A 130 -2.66 -16.35 2.46
C VAL A 130 -3.18 -17.51 3.30
N SER A 131 -2.34 -18.54 3.47
CA SER A 131 -2.61 -19.68 4.34
C SER A 131 -2.04 -19.43 5.73
N ILE A 132 -2.89 -19.50 6.74
CA ILE A 132 -2.61 -19.17 8.14
C ILE A 132 -2.90 -20.42 8.98
N PRO A 133 -2.14 -20.74 10.03
CA PRO A 133 -2.52 -21.85 10.91
C PRO A 133 -3.90 -21.59 11.54
N ILE A 134 -4.65 -22.67 11.84
CA ILE A 134 -5.93 -22.53 12.54
C ILE A 134 -5.71 -21.87 13.90
N ILE A 135 -6.30 -20.69 14.04
CA ILE A 135 -6.17 -19.85 15.22
C ILE A 135 -7.56 -19.44 15.69
N SER A 136 -7.79 -19.48 17.00
CA SER A 136 -9.01 -19.01 17.63
C SER A 136 -8.97 -17.51 17.95
N GLY A 137 -10.13 -16.85 17.86
CA GLY A 137 -10.30 -15.44 18.23
C GLY A 137 -10.22 -14.47 17.06
N ASN A 138 -9.95 -13.19 17.37
CA ASN A 138 -9.84 -12.13 16.36
C ASN A 138 -8.43 -12.13 15.76
N VAL A 139 -8.36 -12.44 14.47
CA VAL A 139 -7.10 -12.49 13.70
C VAL A 139 -7.11 -11.38 12.65
N PHE A 140 -5.99 -10.66 12.55
CA PHE A 140 -5.78 -9.62 11.55
C PHE A 140 -4.53 -9.92 10.73
N ILE A 141 -4.58 -9.65 9.44
CA ILE A 141 -3.41 -9.70 8.56
C ILE A 141 -3.02 -8.26 8.27
N THR A 142 -1.74 -7.95 8.42
CA THR A 142 -1.15 -6.73 7.87
C THR A 142 -0.27 -7.08 6.69
N TYR A 143 -0.30 -6.27 5.64
CA TYR A 143 0.50 -6.52 4.44
C TYR A 143 0.75 -5.22 3.70
N ARG A 144 1.79 -5.19 2.88
CA ARG A 144 2.10 -4.07 2.00
C ARG A 144 1.37 -4.29 0.68
N PRO A 145 0.44 -3.40 0.26
CA PRO A 145 -0.27 -3.60 -0.99
C PRO A 145 0.62 -3.26 -2.19
N LEU A 146 0.49 -4.08 -3.22
CA LEU A 146 0.95 -3.83 -4.57
C LEU A 146 -0.16 -3.11 -5.32
N LEU A 147 0.04 -1.85 -5.68
CA LEU A 147 -0.99 -1.02 -6.29
C LEU A 147 -0.57 -0.56 -7.68
N ARG A 148 -1.50 -0.60 -8.64
CA ARG A 148 -1.34 0.06 -9.94
C ARG A 148 -1.83 1.49 -9.80
N MET A 149 -1.00 2.45 -10.17
CA MET A 149 -1.28 3.86 -9.95
C MET A 149 -0.86 4.73 -11.14
N HIS A 150 -1.58 5.82 -11.37
CA HIS A 150 -1.19 6.89 -12.29
C HIS A 150 -0.54 8.04 -11.53
N LEU A 151 0.48 8.64 -12.11
CA LEU A 151 1.11 9.83 -11.56
C LEU A 151 0.19 11.05 -11.78
N ILE A 152 -0.19 11.69 -10.68
CA ILE A 152 -1.01 12.92 -10.70
C ILE A 152 -0.12 14.15 -10.67
N ASN A 153 0.88 14.14 -9.79
CA ASN A 153 1.81 15.25 -9.65
C ASN A 153 3.16 14.78 -9.12
N PHE A 154 4.20 15.52 -9.45
CA PHE A 154 5.53 15.32 -8.94
C PHE A 154 6.21 16.66 -8.65
N GLU A 155 6.90 16.74 -7.52
CA GLU A 155 7.58 17.94 -7.05
C GLU A 155 9.02 17.57 -6.65
N THR A 156 10.01 18.34 -7.10
CA THR A 156 11.37 18.35 -6.54
C THR A 156 11.65 19.65 -5.84
N THR A 157 12.47 19.57 -4.81
CA THR A 157 12.95 20.70 -4.03
C THR A 157 14.43 20.47 -3.73
N TYR A 158 15.21 21.54 -3.73
CA TYR A 158 16.61 21.48 -3.35
C TYR A 158 16.84 22.40 -2.16
N HIS A 159 17.32 21.81 -1.06
CA HIS A 159 17.67 22.53 0.14
C HIS A 159 19.16 22.87 0.08
N GLU A 160 19.47 24.05 -0.45
CA GLU A 160 20.86 24.48 -0.74
C GLU A 160 21.78 24.45 0.49
N TRP A 161 21.25 24.77 1.66
CA TRP A 161 22.04 24.82 2.91
C TRP A 161 22.34 23.44 3.48
N ASP A 162 21.42 22.49 3.30
CA ASP A 162 21.58 21.11 3.77
C ASP A 162 22.20 20.20 2.69
N LEU A 163 22.36 20.72 1.46
CA LEU A 163 22.78 19.98 0.28
C LEU A 163 21.93 18.71 0.06
N THR A 164 20.63 18.82 0.30
CA THR A 164 19.68 17.70 0.13
C THR A 164 18.64 17.99 -0.95
N TRP A 165 18.24 16.93 -1.62
CA TRP A 165 17.14 16.89 -2.56
C TRP A 165 15.90 16.32 -1.88
N GLY A 166 14.83 17.10 -1.87
CA GLY A 166 13.49 16.63 -1.52
C GLY A 166 12.72 16.28 -2.79
N TRP A 167 11.98 15.17 -2.76
CA TRP A 167 11.04 14.84 -3.82
C TRP A 167 9.73 14.32 -3.26
N LYS A 168 8.65 14.56 -4.01
CA LYS A 168 7.30 14.17 -3.64
C LYS A 168 6.52 13.71 -4.85
N MET A 169 5.91 12.53 -4.74
CA MET A 169 5.03 11.96 -5.75
C MET A 169 3.61 11.85 -5.21
N LEU A 170 2.66 12.28 -6.04
CA LEU A 170 1.24 12.07 -5.84
C LEU A 170 0.73 11.10 -6.89
N LEU A 171 0.23 9.94 -6.45
CA LEU A 171 -0.32 8.93 -7.35
C LEU A 171 -1.73 8.53 -6.95
N ASP A 172 -2.58 8.25 -7.93
CA ASP A 172 -3.92 7.70 -7.72
C ASP A 172 -4.01 6.29 -8.26
N GLU A 173 -4.64 5.40 -7.49
CA GLU A 173 -4.92 4.04 -7.92
C GLU A 173 -5.88 4.00 -9.12
N VAL A 174 -5.57 3.13 -10.08
CA VAL A 174 -6.32 2.89 -11.32
C VAL A 174 -7.36 1.79 -11.15
#